data_AF-A0A7W8TV64-F1
#
_entry.id   AF-A0A7W8TV64-F1
#
_cell.length_a   1.000
_cell.length_b   1.000
_cell.length_c   1.000
_cell.angle_alpha   90.00
_cell.angle_beta   90.00
_cell.angle_gamma   90.00
#
_symmetry.space_group_name_H-M   'P 1'
#
loop_
_entity.id
_entity.type
_entity.pdbx_description
1 polymer ?
#
loop_
_entity_poly.entity_id
_entity_poly.type
_entity_poly.pdbx_seq_one_letter_code
_entity_poly.pdbx_strand_id
1 'polypeptide(L)'
;MAEVTQFATLAELIERWPDFPAGAEDHANVLLADASQFIVDTVPSALTASASTLRRIVCAVVKRAMASGDMAGNESVQYGTGPFQMTAKPTNPHGDFYLTKQERRALGEGRQTAFGVQIASFCAVVHRPWCNLNFGALDCSCGADIAGVPIYE
;
A
#
# COMPACT_ATOMS: atom_id res chain seq x y z
N MET A 1 -21.48 -3.21 7.39
CA MET A 1 -20.44 -2.16 7.51
C MET A 1 -19.13 -2.88 7.67
N ALA A 2 -18.24 -2.80 6.68
CA ALA A 2 -16.97 -3.52 6.72
C ALA A 2 -16.13 -2.98 7.89
N GLU A 3 -15.69 -3.87 8.75
CA GLU A 3 -14.82 -3.54 9.88
C GLU A 3 -13.48 -3.04 9.29
N VAL A 4 -13.18 -1.75 9.48
CA VAL A 4 -11.90 -1.18 9.02
C VAL A 4 -10.82 -1.72 9.95
N THR A 5 -9.98 -2.61 9.44
CA THR A 5 -8.83 -3.16 10.18
C THR A 5 -7.77 -2.08 10.35
N GLN A 6 -7.85 -1.34 11.46
CA GLN A 6 -6.83 -0.38 11.86
C GLN A 6 -5.44 -1.04 11.84
N PHE A 7 -4.45 -0.42 11.18
CA PHE A 7 -3.08 -0.97 11.14
C PHE A 7 -2.25 -0.67 12.40
N ALA A 8 -2.74 0.21 13.26
CA ALA A 8 -2.10 0.62 14.51
C ALA A 8 -3.16 0.90 15.56
N THR A 9 -2.83 0.64 16.82
CA THR A 9 -3.68 0.96 17.97
C THR A 9 -3.33 2.31 18.59
N LEU A 10 -4.23 2.88 19.39
CA LEU A 10 -3.98 4.13 20.13
C LEU A 10 -2.76 4.04 21.05
N ALA A 11 -2.57 2.91 21.75
CA ALA A 11 -1.43 2.72 22.64
C ALA A 11 -0.10 2.82 21.87
N GLU A 12 -0.03 2.22 20.68
CA GLU A 12 1.15 2.29 19.82
C GLU A 12 1.39 3.69 19.23
N LEU A 13 0.32 4.47 19.03
CA LEU A 13 0.44 5.88 18.64
C LEU A 13 1.05 6.71 19.78
N ILE A 14 0.53 6.55 21.01
CA ILE A 14 1.00 7.28 22.19
C ILE A 14 2.45 6.91 22.52
N GLU A 15 2.82 5.64 22.45
CA GLU A 15 4.20 5.18 22.66
C GLU A 15 5.20 5.87 21.71
N ARG A 16 4.77 6.19 20.49
CA ARG A 16 5.59 6.83 19.46
C ARG A 16 5.54 8.35 19.48
N TRP A 17 4.61 8.93 20.24
CA TRP A 17 4.39 10.36 20.31
C TRP A 17 4.32 10.85 21.77
N PRO A 18 5.48 11.21 22.36
CA PRO A 18 5.55 11.66 23.75
C PRO A 18 4.68 12.90 24.05
N ASP A 19 4.58 13.82 23.09
CA ASP A 19 3.79 15.06 23.20
C ASP A 19 2.35 14.90 22.69
N PHE A 20 1.73 13.73 22.87
CA PHE A 20 0.36 13.50 22.42
C PHE A 20 -0.63 14.40 23.18
N PRO A 21 -1.54 15.13 22.49
CA PRO A 21 -2.45 16.05 23.15
C PRO A 21 -3.47 15.32 24.04
N ALA A 22 -3.55 15.75 25.30
CA ALA A 22 -4.51 15.20 26.26
C ALA A 22 -5.96 15.43 25.80
N GLY A 23 -6.80 14.41 25.89
CA GLY A 23 -8.22 14.46 25.49
C GLY A 23 -8.49 14.28 23.99
N ALA A 24 -7.46 14.03 23.18
CA ALA A 24 -7.61 13.79 21.74
C ALA A 24 -7.72 12.30 21.37
N GLU A 25 -7.94 11.41 22.35
CA GLU A 25 -7.91 9.96 22.22
C GLU A 25 -8.99 9.43 21.25
N ASP A 26 -10.23 9.89 21.42
CA ASP A 26 -11.35 9.52 20.55
C ASP A 26 -11.14 10.00 19.11
N HIS A 27 -10.66 11.23 18.95
CA HIS A 27 -10.34 11.79 17.64
C HIS A 27 -9.20 11.02 16.97
N ALA A 28 -8.15 10.67 17.72
CA ALA A 28 -7.04 9.88 17.21
C ALA A 28 -7.48 8.48 16.77
N ASN A 29 -8.40 7.83 17.49
CA ASN A 29 -8.96 6.54 17.07
C ASN A 29 -9.68 6.61 15.72
N VAL A 30 -10.49 7.64 15.49
CA VAL A 30 -11.16 7.86 14.21
C VAL A 30 -10.13 8.09 13.10
N LEU A 31 -9.15 8.96 13.34
CA LEU A 31 -8.09 9.23 12.36
C LEU A 31 -7.22 8.01 12.06
N LEU A 32 -7.00 7.11 13.02
CA LEU A 32 -6.27 5.85 12.79
C LEU A 32 -7.01 4.94 11.81
N ALA A 33 -8.34 4.85 11.93
CA ALA A 33 -9.16 4.08 11.00
C ALA A 33 -9.15 4.72 9.60
N ASP A 34 -9.40 6.03 9.52
CA ASP A 34 -9.44 6.76 8.26
C ASP A 34 -8.08 6.75 7.55
N ALA A 35 -6.97 6.92 8.30
CA ALA A 35 -5.62 6.86 7.74
C ALA A 35 -5.27 5.45 7.24
N SER A 36 -5.76 4.40 7.90
CA SER A 36 -5.57 3.02 7.45
C SER A 36 -6.27 2.80 6.10
N GLN A 37 -7.52 3.26 5.97
CA GLN A 37 -8.25 3.20 4.71
C GLN A 37 -7.58 4.03 3.61
N PHE A 38 -7.19 5.27 3.93
CA PHE A 38 -6.48 6.17 3.01
C PHE A 38 -5.21 5.54 2.42
N ILE A 39 -4.42 4.83 3.23
CA ILE A 39 -3.20 4.16 2.76
C ILE A 39 -3.52 3.07 1.74
N VAL A 40 -4.55 2.27 1.98
CA VAL A 40 -4.97 1.19 1.06
C VAL A 40 -5.49 1.77 -0.25
N ASP A 41 -6.29 2.83 -0.17
CA ASP A 41 -6.86 3.49 -1.36
C ASP A 41 -5.78 4.18 -2.20
N THR A 42 -4.77 4.78 -1.56
CA THR A 42 -3.68 5.49 -2.25
C THR A 42 -2.62 4.54 -2.79
N VAL A 43 -2.28 3.49 -2.03
CA VAL A 43 -1.21 2.54 -2.36
C VAL A 43 -1.73 1.12 -2.19
N PRO A 44 -2.37 0.52 -3.21
CA PRO A 44 -2.92 -0.83 -3.11
C PRO A 44 -1.87 -1.91 -2.78
N SER A 45 -0.61 -1.69 -3.17
CA SER A 45 0.50 -2.58 -2.82
C SER A 45 0.86 -2.58 -1.33
N ALA A 46 0.34 -1.63 -0.55
CA ALA A 46 0.53 -1.54 0.90
C ALA A 46 0.09 -2.82 1.63
N LEU A 47 -0.90 -3.55 1.11
CA LEU A 47 -1.37 -4.82 1.67
C LEU A 47 -0.29 -5.91 1.72
N THR A 48 0.76 -5.77 0.91
CA THR A 48 1.92 -6.69 0.91
C THR A 48 3.07 -6.22 1.80
N ALA A 49 2.98 -5.01 2.36
CA ALA A 49 4.00 -4.46 3.23
C ALA A 49 3.97 -5.12 4.62
N SER A 50 5.09 -5.06 5.34
CA SER A 50 5.14 -5.60 6.70
C SER A 50 4.21 -4.83 7.63
N ALA A 51 3.56 -5.53 8.57
CA ALA A 51 2.70 -4.91 9.59
C ALA A 51 3.45 -3.81 10.37
N SER A 52 4.75 -4.00 10.64
CA SER A 52 5.59 -2.99 11.27
C SER A 52 5.74 -1.70 10.44
N THR A 53 5.78 -1.80 9.12
CA THR A 53 5.87 -0.66 8.21
C THR A 53 4.54 0.07 8.14
N LEU A 54 3.44 -0.65 7.99
CA LEU A 54 2.09 -0.09 8.00
C LEU A 54 1.82 0.69 9.29
N ARG A 55 2.08 0.06 10.44
CA ARG A 55 1.94 0.69 11.76
C ARG A 55 2.76 1.98 11.87
N ARG A 56 4.05 1.94 11.51
CA ARG A 56 4.93 3.12 11.58
C ARG A 56 4.40 4.26 10.71
N ILE A 57 3.89 3.96 9.52
CA ILE A 57 3.43 4.97 8.56
C ILE A 57 2.08 5.54 8.99
N VAL A 58 1.12 4.71 9.42
CA VAL A 58 -0.17 5.18 9.94
C VAL A 58 0.03 6.14 11.11
N CYS A 59 0.82 5.76 12.12
CA CYS A 59 1.09 6.64 13.26
C CYS A 59 1.71 7.98 12.82
N ALA A 60 2.60 7.96 11.82
CA ALA A 60 3.24 9.17 11.30
C ALA A 60 2.27 10.06 10.52
N VAL A 61 1.36 9.49 9.74
CA VAL A 61 0.32 10.21 9.00
C VAL A 61 -0.65 10.89 9.97
N VAL A 62 -1.16 10.15 10.97
CA VAL A 62 -2.09 10.70 11.97
C VAL A 62 -1.42 11.82 12.77
N LYS A 63 -0.16 11.64 13.19
CA LYS A 63 0.60 12.70 13.87
C LYS A 63 0.69 13.97 13.03
N ARG A 64 0.94 13.86 11.73
CA ARG A 64 1.03 15.03 10.83
C ARG A 64 -0.31 15.68 10.57
N ALA A 65 -1.38 14.90 10.50
CA ALA A 65 -2.74 15.42 10.35
C ALA A 65 -3.18 16.18 11.60
N MET A 66 -2.90 15.64 12.79
CA MET A 66 -3.23 16.32 14.05
C MET A 66 -2.35 17.56 14.30
N ALA A 67 -1.12 17.58 13.78
CA ALA A 67 -0.19 18.70 13.98
C ALA A 67 -0.53 19.96 13.17
N SER A 68 -1.43 19.91 12.18
CA SER A 68 -1.82 21.12 11.42
C SER A 68 -2.65 22.10 12.27
N GLY A 69 -3.35 21.61 13.30
CA GLY A 69 -4.12 22.42 14.24
C GLY A 69 -5.13 23.37 13.56
N ASP A 70 -5.40 24.50 14.22
CA ASP A 70 -6.32 25.56 13.74
C ASP A 70 -5.66 26.52 12.72
N MET A 71 -4.47 26.19 12.23
CA MET A 71 -3.77 26.96 11.20
C MET A 71 -4.21 26.53 9.78
N ALA A 72 -5.34 25.82 9.71
CA ALA A 72 -5.89 25.31 8.48
C ALA A 72 -6.26 26.48 7.53
N GLY A 73 -5.78 26.44 6.28
CA GLY A 73 -5.97 27.48 5.27
C GLY A 73 -4.88 28.58 5.25
N ASN A 74 -3.95 28.58 6.21
CA ASN A 74 -2.88 29.59 6.25
C ASN A 74 -1.63 29.12 5.48
N GLU A 75 -1.32 29.71 4.33
CA GLU A 75 -0.09 29.37 3.57
C GLU A 75 1.19 29.94 4.21
N SER A 76 1.06 31.05 4.93
CA SER A 76 2.14 31.65 5.72
C SER A 76 1.57 32.50 6.84
N VAL A 77 2.19 32.43 8.02
CA VAL A 77 1.83 33.28 9.15
C VAL A 77 3.04 34.10 9.57
N GLN A 78 2.84 35.41 9.65
CA GLN A 78 3.87 36.37 10.02
C GLN A 78 3.48 37.00 11.36
N TYR A 79 4.37 36.90 12.34
CA TYR A 79 4.24 37.53 13.65
C TYR A 79 5.32 38.59 13.79
N GLY A 80 4.92 39.86 13.95
CA GLY A 80 5.82 40.96 14.23
C GLY A 80 5.66 41.43 15.67
N THR A 81 6.77 41.50 16.42
CA THR A 81 6.80 42.17 17.73
C THR A 81 7.99 43.14 17.79
N GLY A 82 7.69 44.44 17.73
CA GLY A 82 8.71 45.48 17.64
C GLY A 82 9.66 45.26 16.45
N PRO A 83 10.99 45.25 16.66
CA PRO A 83 11.97 45.05 15.58
C PRO A 83 12.13 43.58 15.13
N PHE A 84 11.47 42.63 15.79
CA PHE A 84 11.59 41.21 15.46
C PHE A 84 10.41 40.75 14.62
N GLN A 85 10.70 40.04 13.53
CA GLN A 85 9.72 39.39 12.67
C GLN A 85 9.99 37.89 12.62
N MET A 86 8.94 37.09 12.82
CA MET A 86 8.95 35.64 12.66
C MET A 86 7.95 35.26 11.57
N THR A 87 8.44 34.57 10.54
CA THR A 87 7.59 34.00 9.49
C THR A 87 7.58 32.48 9.64
N ALA A 88 6.42 31.91 9.92
CA ALA A 88 6.20 30.47 9.94
C ALA A 88 5.44 30.06 8.68
N LYS A 89 5.93 29.04 7.98
CA LYS A 89 5.22 28.41 6.85
C LYS A 89 4.80 27.00 7.27
N PRO A 90 3.51 26.74 7.50
CA PRO A 90 3.05 25.41 7.86
C PRO A 90 3.27 24.44 6.69
N THR A 91 3.80 23.25 6.98
CA THR A 91 4.04 22.20 5.97
C THR A 91 2.75 21.52 5.51
N ASN A 92 1.70 21.53 6.34
CA ASN A 92 0.38 21.01 5.99
C ASN A 92 -0.70 22.04 6.31
N PRO A 93 -0.94 23.03 5.43
CA PRO A 93 -1.95 24.06 5.65
C PRO A 93 -3.37 23.53 5.63
N HIS A 94 -3.67 22.37 5.05
CA HIS A 94 -5.06 21.90 4.95
C HIS A 94 -5.42 20.83 6.00
N GLY A 95 -4.42 20.30 6.70
CA GLY A 95 -4.64 19.21 7.65
C GLY A 95 -4.96 17.87 7.01
N ASP A 96 -4.82 17.77 5.68
CA ASP A 96 -5.11 16.55 4.93
C ASP A 96 -4.09 15.45 5.24
N PHE A 97 -4.50 14.21 4.98
CA PHE A 97 -3.58 13.08 4.98
C PHE A 97 -2.68 13.14 3.75
N TYR A 98 -1.37 13.01 3.98
CA TYR A 98 -0.41 12.86 2.90
C TYR A 98 0.68 11.86 3.26
N LEU A 99 1.15 11.18 2.22
CA LEU A 99 2.31 10.31 2.27
C LEU A 99 3.53 11.06 1.76
N THR A 100 4.68 10.82 2.37
CA THR A 100 5.97 11.26 1.83
C THR A 100 6.44 10.30 0.73
N LYS A 101 7.38 10.75 -0.12
CA LYS A 101 7.95 9.90 -1.17
C LYS A 101 8.63 8.65 -0.60
N GLN A 102 9.26 8.77 0.57
CA GLN A 102 9.91 7.65 1.24
C GLN A 102 8.89 6.63 1.77
N GLU A 103 7.77 7.10 2.32
CA GLU A 103 6.70 6.22 2.82
C GLU A 103 6.02 5.48 1.69
N ARG A 104 5.70 6.16 0.58
CA ARG A 104 5.21 5.52 -0.66
C ARG A 104 6.11 4.38 -1.12
N ARG A 105 7.43 4.65 -1.18
CA ARG A 105 8.43 3.63 -1.55
C ARG A 105 8.48 2.47 -0.55
N ALA A 106 8.33 2.73 0.75
CA ALA A 106 8.31 1.71 1.79
C ALA A 106 7.04 0.84 1.73
N LEU A 107 5.92 1.39 1.28
CA LEU A 107 4.68 0.67 1.01
C LEU A 107 4.73 -0.15 -0.30
N GLY A 108 5.83 -0.08 -1.03
CA GLY A 108 6.04 -0.84 -2.28
C GLY A 108 5.66 -0.07 -3.54
N GLU A 109 5.25 1.19 -3.43
CA GLU A 109 4.95 2.03 -4.59
C GLU A 109 6.25 2.40 -5.35
N GLY A 110 6.23 2.27 -6.68
CA GLY A 110 7.36 2.60 -7.54
C GLY A 110 8.54 1.61 -7.47
N ARG A 111 8.36 0.45 -6.85
CA ARG A 111 9.33 -0.66 -6.93
C ARG A 111 9.15 -1.36 -8.28
N GLN A 112 10.16 -1.31 -9.15
CA GLN A 112 10.13 -2.09 -10.39
C GLN A 112 10.05 -3.58 -10.06
N THR A 113 9.01 -4.23 -10.54
CA THR A 113 8.86 -5.68 -10.52
C THR A 113 8.85 -6.19 -11.96
N ALA A 114 9.53 -7.31 -12.22
CA ALA A 114 9.39 -7.98 -13.51
C ALA A 114 7.99 -8.60 -13.56
N PHE A 115 7.18 -8.19 -14.53
CA PHE A 115 5.88 -8.79 -14.79
C PHE A 115 5.95 -9.55 -16.12
N GLY A 116 5.56 -10.82 -16.10
CA GLY A 116 5.44 -11.63 -17.30
C GLY A 116 4.02 -12.16 -17.40
N VAL A 117 3.37 -11.91 -18.55
CA VAL A 117 2.10 -12.57 -18.88
C VAL A 117 2.43 -13.85 -19.63
N GLN A 118 1.89 -14.97 -19.17
CA GLN A 118 1.91 -16.21 -19.92
C GLN A 118 0.95 -16.07 -21.11
N ILE A 119 1.49 -15.80 -22.29
CA ILE A 119 0.72 -15.62 -23.54
C ILE A 119 0.33 -16.95 -24.20
N ALA A 120 0.93 -18.06 -23.78
CA ALA A 120 0.63 -19.40 -24.27
C ALA A 120 0.41 -20.34 -23.08
N SER A 121 -0.62 -21.18 -23.17
CA SER A 121 -0.84 -22.24 -22.19
C SER A 121 0.19 -23.33 -22.39
N PHE A 122 1.12 -23.48 -21.43
CA PHE A 122 2.09 -24.59 -21.42
C PHE A 122 1.49 -25.92 -20.97
N CYS A 123 0.20 -25.96 -20.60
CA CYS A 123 -0.44 -27.16 -20.05
C CYS A 123 -1.73 -27.53 -20.79
N ALA A 124 -1.63 -27.57 -22.11
CA ALA A 124 -2.39 -28.57 -22.82
C ALA A 124 -1.48 -29.11 -23.91
N VAL A 125 -0.90 -30.28 -23.65
CA VAL A 125 -0.63 -31.20 -24.76
C VAL A 125 -2.02 -31.53 -25.32
N VAL A 126 -2.54 -30.64 -26.15
CA VAL A 126 -3.77 -30.88 -26.90
C VAL A 126 -3.36 -31.88 -27.94
N HIS A 127 -3.57 -33.16 -27.65
CA HIS A 127 -3.43 -34.19 -28.65
C HIS A 127 -4.31 -33.80 -29.83
N ARG A 128 -3.72 -33.77 -31.03
CA ARG A 128 -4.46 -33.48 -32.26
C ARG A 128 -5.67 -34.44 -32.34
N PRO A 129 -6.79 -34.04 -32.96
CA PRO A 129 -7.96 -34.91 -33.09
C PRO A 129 -7.68 -36.27 -33.78
N TRP A 130 -6.60 -36.35 -34.56
CA TRP A 130 -6.12 -37.59 -35.20
C TRP A 130 -5.09 -38.38 -34.37
N CYS A 131 -4.82 -37.97 -33.13
CA CYS A 131 -3.94 -38.71 -32.22
C CYS A 131 -4.57 -40.04 -31.82
N ASN A 132 -3.75 -41.09 -31.74
CA ASN A 132 -4.16 -42.42 -31.27
C ASN A 132 -4.85 -42.38 -29.88
N LEU A 133 -4.45 -41.48 -28.98
CA LEU A 133 -5.11 -41.29 -27.67
C LEU A 133 -6.56 -40.82 -27.81
N ASN A 134 -6.88 -40.03 -28.83
CA ASN A 134 -8.27 -39.61 -29.11
C ASN A 134 -9.13 -40.78 -29.65
N PHE A 135 -8.49 -41.88 -30.03
CA PHE A 135 -9.12 -43.14 -30.46
C PHE A 135 -9.00 -44.26 -29.42
N GLY A 136 -8.58 -43.95 -28.18
CA GLY A 136 -8.53 -44.90 -27.06
C GLY A 136 -7.28 -45.77 -26.99
N ALA A 137 -6.20 -45.41 -27.70
CA ALA A 137 -4.90 -46.03 -27.48
C ALA A 137 -4.29 -45.62 -26.12
N LEU A 138 -3.26 -46.34 -25.69
CA LEU A 138 -2.49 -46.01 -24.47
C LEU A 138 -1.27 -45.13 -24.75
N ASP A 139 -1.01 -44.80 -26.02
CA ASP A 139 0.17 -44.09 -26.50
C ASP A 139 -0.14 -43.10 -27.65
N CYS A 140 0.57 -41.95 -27.64
CA CYS A 140 0.53 -40.95 -28.70
C CYS A 140 1.49 -41.31 -29.84
N SER A 141 0.96 -41.38 -31.07
CA SER A 141 1.77 -41.49 -32.30
C SER A 141 2.73 -40.31 -32.52
N CYS A 142 2.53 -39.20 -31.81
CA CYS A 142 3.38 -38.01 -31.82
C CYS A 142 4.64 -38.13 -30.94
N GLY A 143 4.79 -39.23 -30.18
CA GLY A 143 5.90 -39.49 -29.24
C GLY A 143 6.00 -38.53 -28.04
N ALA A 144 5.00 -37.66 -27.83
CA ALA A 144 4.96 -36.74 -26.70
C ALA A 144 4.90 -37.45 -25.34
N ASP A 145 4.32 -38.66 -25.29
CA ASP A 145 4.25 -39.45 -24.05
C ASP A 145 5.62 -39.98 -23.61
N ILE A 146 6.58 -40.06 -24.55
CA ILE A 146 7.95 -40.52 -24.29
C ILE A 146 8.89 -39.32 -24.04
N ALA A 147 8.74 -38.26 -24.84
CA ALA A 147 9.68 -37.14 -24.84
C ALA A 147 9.21 -35.90 -24.06
N GLY A 148 7.97 -35.88 -23.55
CA GLY A 148 7.35 -34.71 -22.92
C GLY A 148 6.99 -33.57 -23.89
N VAL A 149 7.44 -33.67 -25.15
CA VAL A 149 7.14 -32.78 -26.27
C VAL A 149 6.92 -33.62 -27.53
N PRO A 150 6.10 -33.16 -28.49
CA PRO A 150 5.94 -33.89 -29.74
C PRO A 150 7.26 -33.99 -30.50
N ILE A 151 7.61 -35.18 -31.01
CA ILE A 151 8.90 -35.47 -31.68
C ILE A 151 8.84 -35.39 -33.21
N TYR A 152 7.83 -34.73 -33.78
CA TYR A 152 7.79 -34.46 -35.22
C TYR A 152 8.63 -33.21 -35.55
N GLU A 153 9.22 -33.17 -36.76
CA GLU A 153 9.79 -31.96 -37.35
C GLU A 153 8.74 -30.87 -37.60
#